data_AF-A0A846XD24-F1
#
_entry.id   AF-A0A846XD24-F1
#
_cell.length_a   1.000
_cell.length_b   1.000
_cell.length_c   1.000
_cell.angle_alpha   90.00
_cell.angle_beta   90.00
_cell.angle_gamma   90.00
#
_symmetry.space_group_name_H-M   'P 1'
#
loop_
_entity.id
_entity.type
_entity.pdbx_description
1 polymer ?
#
loop_
_entity_poly.entity_id
_entity_poly.type
_entity_poly.pdbx_seq_one_letter_code
_entity_poly.pdbx_strand_id
1 'polypeptide(L)'
;MSYDPPARPTVRTAADGSVLTSAPQDTPVDRATAAARRVIDALLRTDRANANLDRVAEELDSIADHLEQHAPQVAERLVDMWHGEGVTRHDPVTGPENAIAPPLVLTGRADGSVDGVVTLTIPYQGPPGHVHGGVSAQLLDHTLGVANTWGGCNGPTAQLNVRYHRPTPLFVPLTVSGRLVSQDGNKITSVGAIHTADGELCVSVEALFIDKTVARPRTAGAPVLRWTAPDPPGRVGDPMREGNPVPPAPAAVEPDRPPAPGGARGSRPSTR
;
A
#
# COMPACT_ATOMS: atom_id res chain seq x y z
N MET A 1 -7.13 21.14 25.09
CA MET A 1 -8.03 20.07 25.57
C MET A 1 -7.51 18.76 25.00
N SER A 2 -7.22 17.76 25.84
CA SER A 2 -6.85 16.42 25.36
C SER A 2 -8.12 15.78 24.81
N TYR A 3 -8.25 15.69 23.49
CA TYR A 3 -9.29 14.90 22.84
C TYR A 3 -8.88 13.44 22.98
N ASP A 4 -9.65 12.66 23.73
CA ASP A 4 -9.50 11.20 23.80
C ASP A 4 -10.46 10.63 22.73
N PRO A 5 -9.96 10.12 21.60
CA PRO A 5 -10.82 9.62 20.54
C PRO A 5 -11.70 8.48 21.09
N PRO A 6 -12.97 8.38 20.66
CA PRO A 6 -13.84 7.30 21.11
C PRO A 6 -13.19 5.94 20.82
N ALA A 7 -13.26 5.04 21.81
CA ALA A 7 -12.69 3.70 21.69
C ALA A 7 -13.26 3.00 20.45
N ARG A 8 -12.38 2.50 19.59
CA ARG A 8 -12.80 1.76 18.38
C ARG A 8 -13.57 0.50 18.77
N PRO A 9 -14.62 0.13 18.03
CA PRO A 9 -15.39 -1.07 18.32
C PRO A 9 -14.50 -2.32 18.19
N THR A 10 -14.68 -3.27 19.09
CA THR A 10 -13.97 -4.56 19.10
C THR A 10 -14.98 -5.69 19.23
N VAL A 11 -14.55 -6.92 18.93
CA VAL A 11 -15.37 -8.13 19.10
C VAL A 11 -15.92 -8.29 20.53
N ARG A 12 -15.28 -7.67 21.54
CA ARG A 12 -15.72 -7.71 22.93
C ARG A 12 -16.73 -6.61 23.30
N THR A 13 -16.77 -5.53 22.52
CA THR A 13 -17.49 -4.30 22.89
C THR A 13 -18.62 -3.95 21.94
N ALA A 14 -18.72 -4.60 20.77
CA ALA A 14 -19.72 -4.31 19.76
C ALA A 14 -20.41 -5.61 19.28
N ALA A 15 -21.60 -5.46 18.70
CA ALA A 15 -22.41 -6.59 18.25
C ALA A 15 -21.87 -7.25 16.97
N ASP A 16 -22.27 -8.50 16.73
CA ASP A 16 -22.12 -9.13 15.41
C ASP A 16 -22.78 -8.26 14.34
N GLY A 17 -22.13 -8.12 13.18
CA GLY A 17 -22.65 -7.28 12.11
C GLY A 17 -22.31 -5.79 12.25
N SER A 18 -21.44 -5.41 13.19
CA SER A 18 -21.02 -4.01 13.34
C SER A 18 -20.21 -3.53 12.12
N VAL A 19 -20.64 -2.45 11.48
CA VAL A 19 -19.89 -1.81 10.38
C VAL A 19 -18.65 -1.13 10.96
N LEU A 20 -17.47 -1.48 10.44
CA LEU A 20 -16.17 -1.06 10.98
C LEU A 20 -15.49 0.03 10.13
N THR A 21 -15.91 0.17 8.88
CA THR A 21 -15.40 1.16 7.93
C THR A 21 -16.45 2.22 7.64
N SER A 22 -16.01 3.38 7.14
CA SER A 22 -16.94 4.45 6.81
C SER A 22 -17.69 4.11 5.52
N ALA A 23 -18.92 3.62 5.67
CA ALA A 23 -19.78 3.38 4.52
C ALA A 23 -20.05 4.71 3.77
N PRO A 24 -20.10 4.69 2.42
CA PRO A 24 -20.54 5.85 1.65
C PRO A 24 -21.89 6.36 2.13
N GLN A 25 -21.99 7.67 2.29
CA GLN A 25 -23.21 8.38 2.65
C GLN A 25 -23.68 9.23 1.46
N ASP A 26 -24.88 9.81 1.53
CA ASP A 26 -25.40 10.73 0.50
C ASP A 26 -24.96 12.19 0.73
N THR A 27 -23.75 12.40 1.26
CA THR A 27 -23.19 13.73 1.48
C THR A 27 -22.74 14.35 0.15
N PRO A 28 -22.65 15.68 0.04
CA PRO A 28 -22.15 16.32 -1.17
C PRO A 28 -20.76 15.83 -1.63
N VAL A 29 -19.83 15.61 -0.68
CA VAL A 29 -18.46 15.14 -1.00
C VAL A 29 -18.44 13.67 -1.45
N ASP A 30 -19.25 12.81 -0.83
CA ASP A 30 -19.35 11.40 -1.23
C ASP A 30 -19.95 11.28 -2.64
N ARG A 31 -20.98 12.08 -2.96
CA ARG A 31 -21.56 12.17 -4.32
C ARG A 31 -20.56 12.67 -5.35
N ALA A 32 -19.81 13.72 -5.04
CA ALA A 32 -18.77 14.24 -5.92
C ALA A 32 -17.66 13.19 -6.16
N THR A 33 -17.25 12.47 -5.11
CA THR A 33 -16.26 11.40 -5.22
C THR A 33 -16.78 10.21 -6.04
N ALA A 34 -18.06 9.84 -5.89
CA ALA A 34 -18.70 8.83 -6.74
C ALA A 34 -18.76 9.26 -8.21
N ALA A 35 -19.01 10.54 -8.49
CA ALA A 35 -18.93 11.09 -9.85
C ALA A 35 -17.50 11.02 -10.41
N ALA A 36 -16.48 11.32 -9.59
CA ALA A 36 -15.08 11.17 -9.99
C ALA A 36 -14.72 9.71 -10.32
N ARG A 37 -15.17 8.74 -9.50
CA ARG A 37 -15.00 7.29 -9.81
C ARG A 37 -15.62 6.92 -11.16
N ARG A 38 -16.80 7.47 -11.47
CA ARG A 38 -17.45 7.27 -12.77
C ARG A 38 -16.61 7.84 -13.92
N VAL A 39 -16.02 9.02 -13.76
CA VAL A 39 -15.13 9.63 -14.76
C VAL A 39 -13.90 8.74 -14.99
N ILE A 40 -13.25 8.28 -13.92
CA ILE A 40 -12.06 7.40 -13.99
C ILE A 40 -12.38 6.13 -14.79
N ASP A 41 -13.50 5.47 -14.50
CA ASP A 41 -13.92 4.26 -15.20
C ASP A 41 -14.31 4.54 -16.68
N ALA A 42 -14.96 5.68 -16.96
CA ALA A 42 -15.34 6.07 -18.32
C ALA A 42 -14.13 6.40 -19.20
N LEU A 43 -13.11 7.08 -18.66
CA LEU A 43 -11.89 7.44 -19.40
C LEU A 43 -11.12 6.21 -19.92
N LEU A 44 -11.21 5.06 -19.23
CA LEU A 44 -10.58 3.81 -19.68
C LEU A 44 -11.31 3.15 -20.86
N ARG A 45 -12.59 3.48 -21.09
CA ARG A 45 -13.44 2.89 -22.14
C ARG A 45 -13.80 3.85 -23.28
N THR A 46 -13.64 5.17 -23.07
CA THR A 46 -14.03 6.19 -24.04
C THR A 46 -13.25 6.08 -25.35
N ASP A 47 -13.82 6.63 -26.42
CA ASP A 47 -13.13 6.78 -27.69
C ASP A 47 -11.98 7.80 -27.54
N ARG A 48 -10.75 7.33 -27.74
CA ARG A 48 -9.52 8.14 -27.64
C ARG A 48 -9.43 9.20 -28.73
N ALA A 49 -10.18 9.06 -29.83
CA ALA A 49 -10.20 10.00 -30.94
C ALA A 49 -11.33 11.04 -30.83
N ASN A 50 -12.11 11.04 -29.74
CA ASN A 50 -13.18 12.01 -29.55
C ASN A 50 -12.61 13.43 -29.45
N ALA A 51 -12.89 14.26 -30.46
CA ALA A 51 -12.41 15.64 -30.54
C ALA A 51 -12.88 16.53 -29.36
N ASN A 52 -13.88 16.08 -28.59
CA ASN A 52 -14.35 16.80 -27.40
C ASN A 52 -13.49 16.54 -26.15
N LEU A 53 -12.47 15.66 -26.21
CA LEU A 53 -11.65 15.35 -25.03
C LEU A 53 -10.85 16.55 -24.51
N ASP A 54 -10.44 17.48 -25.37
CA ASP A 54 -9.78 18.73 -24.93
C ASP A 54 -10.73 19.56 -24.05
N ARG A 55 -12.00 19.67 -24.47
CA ARG A 55 -13.03 20.36 -23.68
C ARG A 55 -13.32 19.64 -22.36
N VAL A 56 -13.31 18.31 -22.35
CA VAL A 56 -13.47 17.52 -21.12
C VAL A 56 -12.31 17.78 -20.16
N ALA A 57 -11.07 17.88 -20.67
CA ALA A 57 -9.91 18.20 -19.84
C ALA A 57 -10.06 19.59 -19.19
N GLU A 58 -10.44 20.62 -19.95
CA GLU A 58 -10.71 21.97 -19.41
C GLU A 58 -11.78 21.97 -18.30
N GLU A 59 -12.84 21.16 -18.46
CA GLU A 59 -13.90 21.04 -17.45
C GLU A 59 -13.40 20.37 -16.17
N LEU A 60 -12.59 19.32 -16.30
CA LEU A 60 -11.98 18.64 -15.16
C LEU A 60 -11.00 19.55 -14.41
N ASP A 61 -10.17 20.30 -15.14
CA ASP A 61 -9.24 21.28 -14.55
C ASP A 61 -10.02 22.39 -13.82
N SER A 62 -11.07 22.93 -14.43
CA SER A 62 -11.91 23.94 -13.77
C SER A 62 -12.60 23.41 -12.50
N ILE A 63 -13.00 22.13 -12.48
CA ILE A 63 -13.55 21.48 -11.29
C ILE A 63 -12.46 21.33 -10.22
N ALA A 64 -11.27 20.89 -10.60
CA ALA A 64 -10.13 20.74 -9.69
C ALA A 64 -9.76 22.09 -9.05
N ASP A 65 -9.61 23.14 -9.85
CA ASP A 65 -9.33 24.51 -9.39
C ASP A 65 -10.37 24.98 -8.36
N HIS A 66 -11.66 24.72 -8.62
CA HIS A 66 -12.72 25.06 -7.67
C HIS A 66 -12.58 24.30 -6.34
N LEU A 67 -12.26 23.00 -6.38
CA LEU A 67 -12.04 22.22 -5.16
C LEU A 67 -10.81 22.70 -4.37
N GLU A 68 -9.73 23.06 -5.06
CA GLU A 68 -8.49 23.54 -4.46
C GLU A 68 -8.65 24.91 -3.81
N GLN A 69 -9.37 25.83 -4.44
CA GLN A 69 -9.67 27.16 -3.89
C GLN A 69 -10.49 27.11 -2.59
N HIS A 70 -11.25 26.03 -2.38
CA HIS A 70 -12.10 25.83 -1.20
C HIS A 70 -11.52 24.77 -0.24
N ALA A 71 -10.27 24.37 -0.42
CA ALA A 71 -9.60 23.43 0.46
C ALA A 71 -8.99 24.15 1.68
N PRO A 72 -9.12 23.58 2.90
CA PRO A 72 -8.27 23.99 4.02
C PRO A 72 -6.82 23.63 3.73
N GLN A 73 -5.88 24.24 4.46
CA GLN A 73 -4.45 23.98 4.24
C GLN A 73 -4.15 22.48 4.40
N VAL A 74 -3.27 21.95 3.55
CA VAL A 74 -2.93 20.52 3.57
C VAL A 74 -2.45 20.06 4.96
N ALA A 75 -1.68 20.91 5.66
CA ALA A 75 -1.19 20.61 6.99
C ALA A 75 -2.33 20.44 8.02
N GLU A 76 -3.38 21.27 7.94
CA GLU A 76 -4.55 21.18 8.81
C GLU A 76 -5.34 19.90 8.53
N ARG A 77 -5.50 19.52 7.25
CA ARG A 77 -6.16 18.25 6.89
C ARG A 77 -5.39 17.03 7.35
N LEU A 78 -4.06 17.01 7.21
CA LEU A 78 -3.27 15.90 7.71
C LEU A 78 -3.43 15.79 9.23
N VAL A 79 -3.38 16.91 9.96
CA VAL A 79 -3.67 16.93 11.40
C VAL A 79 -5.04 16.30 11.68
N ASP A 80 -6.13 16.79 11.09
CA ASP A 80 -7.48 16.23 11.33
C ASP A 80 -7.60 14.74 10.98
N MET A 81 -6.93 14.33 9.90
CA MET A 81 -6.90 12.95 9.41
C MET A 81 -6.25 11.96 10.39
N TRP A 82 -5.28 12.41 11.19
CA TRP A 82 -4.63 11.64 12.25
C TRP A 82 -5.16 11.96 13.66
N HIS A 83 -5.87 13.09 13.85
CA HIS A 83 -6.33 13.58 15.16
C HIS A 83 -7.73 13.09 15.59
N GLY A 84 -8.38 12.21 14.83
CA GLY A 84 -9.34 11.28 15.41
C GLY A 84 -10.82 11.48 15.06
N GLU A 85 -11.17 11.59 13.78
CA GLU A 85 -12.56 11.39 13.32
C GLU A 85 -13.04 9.92 13.37
N GLY A 86 -12.50 9.11 14.28
CA GLY A 86 -12.87 7.70 14.41
C GLY A 86 -12.29 6.80 13.31
N VAL A 87 -13.15 6.34 12.40
CA VAL A 87 -12.83 5.40 11.32
C VAL A 87 -12.27 6.17 10.12
N THR A 88 -11.13 5.74 9.57
CA THR A 88 -10.49 6.42 8.43
C THR A 88 -11.44 6.53 7.23
N ARG A 89 -11.55 7.74 6.65
CA ARG A 89 -12.43 8.03 5.49
C ARG A 89 -11.68 8.28 4.17
N HIS A 90 -10.36 8.18 4.20
CA HIS A 90 -9.47 8.65 3.13
C HIS A 90 -8.55 7.55 2.58
N ASP A 91 -8.53 6.36 3.18
CA ASP A 91 -7.69 5.27 2.69
C ASP A 91 -8.14 4.79 1.30
N PRO A 92 -7.23 4.25 0.48
CA PRO A 92 -7.53 3.88 -0.91
C PRO A 92 -8.29 2.54 -1.04
N VAL A 93 -8.88 2.02 0.03
CA VAL A 93 -9.64 0.75 0.01
C VAL A 93 -11.09 0.95 0.43
N THR A 94 -11.32 1.66 1.53
CA THR A 94 -12.61 1.84 2.19
C THR A 94 -13.07 3.30 2.17
N GLY A 95 -12.13 4.25 1.95
CA GLY A 95 -12.39 5.67 2.03
C GLY A 95 -13.47 6.18 1.07
N PRO A 96 -14.64 6.64 1.57
CA PRO A 96 -15.70 7.17 0.71
C PRO A 96 -15.28 8.43 -0.04
N GLU A 97 -14.33 9.20 0.49
CA GLU A 97 -13.80 10.45 -0.07
C GLU A 97 -12.55 10.24 -0.93
N ASN A 98 -12.08 9.00 -1.06
CA ASN A 98 -10.97 8.65 -1.92
C ASN A 98 -11.49 8.00 -3.21
N ALA A 99 -11.35 8.69 -4.35
CA ALA A 99 -11.81 8.18 -5.64
C ALA A 99 -11.00 6.96 -6.15
N ILE A 100 -9.85 6.64 -5.54
CA ILE A 100 -9.12 5.39 -5.81
C ILE A 100 -9.83 4.21 -5.16
N ALA A 101 -10.47 4.42 -4.00
CA ALA A 101 -11.12 3.35 -3.25
C ALA A 101 -12.35 2.80 -4.00
N PRO A 102 -12.55 1.46 -4.02
CA PRO A 102 -13.81 0.80 -4.40
C PRO A 102 -14.99 1.03 -3.45
N PRO A 103 -14.89 1.97 -2.50
CA PRO A 103 -15.14 1.83 -1.05
C PRO A 103 -15.66 0.45 -0.58
N LEU A 104 -14.73 -0.42 -0.18
CA LEU A 104 -15.08 -1.67 0.51
C LEU A 104 -15.66 -1.35 1.90
N VAL A 105 -16.85 -1.89 2.20
CA VAL A 105 -17.46 -1.80 3.53
C VAL A 105 -17.19 -3.09 4.29
N LEU A 106 -16.49 -3.00 5.42
CA LEU A 106 -16.14 -4.13 6.27
C LEU A 106 -17.02 -4.19 7.51
N THR A 107 -17.43 -5.41 7.84
CA THR A 107 -18.29 -5.73 8.97
C THR A 107 -17.56 -6.66 9.92
N GLY A 108 -17.61 -6.38 11.22
CA GLY A 108 -17.08 -7.22 12.28
C GLY A 108 -18.03 -8.35 12.64
N ARG A 109 -17.46 -9.54 12.84
CA ARG A 109 -18.21 -10.75 13.21
C ARG A 109 -17.93 -11.18 14.65
N ALA A 110 -18.89 -11.86 15.26
CA ALA A 110 -18.79 -12.39 16.62
C ALA A 110 -17.64 -13.40 16.82
N ASP A 111 -17.20 -14.08 15.76
CA ASP A 111 -16.08 -15.03 15.80
C ASP A 111 -14.70 -14.35 15.70
N GLY A 112 -14.67 -13.01 15.67
CA GLY A 112 -13.47 -12.20 15.55
C GLY A 112 -12.98 -12.00 14.11
N SER A 113 -13.68 -12.53 13.11
CA SER A 113 -13.40 -12.22 11.71
C SER A 113 -14.01 -10.88 11.29
N VAL A 114 -13.56 -10.38 10.16
CA VAL A 114 -14.17 -9.27 9.42
C VAL A 114 -14.36 -9.69 7.97
N ASP A 115 -15.42 -9.21 7.34
CA ASP A 115 -15.65 -9.41 5.91
C ASP A 115 -16.42 -8.27 5.28
N GLY A 116 -16.33 -8.20 3.95
CA GLY A 116 -17.09 -7.28 3.12
C GLY A 116 -17.16 -7.79 1.68
N VAL A 117 -18.09 -7.22 0.92
CA VAL A 117 -18.29 -7.57 -0.50
C VAL A 117 -17.98 -6.36 -1.36
N VAL A 118 -17.21 -6.57 -2.43
CA VAL A 118 -16.87 -5.54 -3.41
C VAL A 118 -17.03 -6.08 -4.82
N THR A 119 -17.48 -5.23 -5.75
CA THR A 119 -17.43 -5.51 -7.19
C THR A 119 -16.43 -4.56 -7.83
N LEU A 120 -15.34 -5.10 -8.35
CA LEU A 120 -14.26 -4.30 -8.94
C LEU A 120 -14.49 -4.08 -10.43
N THR A 121 -14.19 -2.87 -10.90
CA THR A 121 -14.34 -2.41 -12.29
C THR A 121 -12.99 -2.28 -13.00
N ILE A 122 -13.00 -1.78 -14.25
CA ILE A 122 -11.79 -1.73 -15.11
C ILE A 122 -10.62 -0.93 -14.52
N PRO A 123 -10.80 0.14 -13.73
CA PRO A 123 -9.67 0.81 -13.07
C PRO A 123 -8.78 -0.11 -12.24
N TYR A 124 -9.30 -1.25 -11.78
CA TYR A 124 -8.58 -2.23 -10.96
C TYR A 124 -8.04 -3.41 -11.77
N GLN A 125 -8.13 -3.35 -13.11
CA GLN A 125 -7.71 -4.42 -14.00
C GLN A 125 -6.19 -4.59 -14.00
N GLY A 126 -5.74 -5.85 -14.00
CA GLY A 126 -4.37 -6.21 -14.35
C GLY A 126 -4.39 -7.09 -15.60
N PRO A 127 -4.50 -8.42 -15.47
CA PRO A 127 -4.79 -9.28 -16.61
C PRO A 127 -6.15 -8.94 -17.23
N PRO A 128 -6.35 -9.18 -18.54
CA PRO A 128 -7.64 -8.96 -19.19
C PRO A 128 -8.79 -9.64 -18.44
N GLY A 129 -9.81 -8.87 -18.07
CA GLY A 129 -10.99 -9.34 -17.32
C GLY A 129 -10.78 -9.65 -15.83
N HIS A 130 -9.57 -9.44 -15.29
CA HIS A 130 -9.24 -9.85 -13.91
C HIS A 130 -8.59 -8.72 -13.11
N VAL A 131 -8.77 -8.78 -11.80
CA VAL A 131 -8.20 -7.83 -10.83
C VAL A 131 -6.70 -7.92 -10.87
N HIS A 132 -6.02 -6.77 -10.83
CA HIS A 132 -4.57 -6.71 -10.69
C HIS A 132 -4.13 -7.34 -9.36
N GLY A 133 -3.09 -8.19 -9.38
CA GLY A 133 -2.62 -8.87 -8.16
C GLY A 133 -2.29 -7.90 -7.03
N GLY A 134 -1.64 -6.77 -7.35
CA GLY A 134 -1.38 -5.69 -6.40
C GLY A 134 -2.63 -5.06 -5.77
N VAL A 135 -3.75 -4.97 -6.49
CA VAL A 135 -5.02 -4.50 -5.91
C VAL A 135 -5.57 -5.54 -4.94
N SER A 136 -5.48 -6.83 -5.27
CA SER A 136 -5.88 -7.90 -4.34
C SER A 136 -5.04 -7.86 -3.06
N ALA A 137 -3.72 -7.67 -3.17
CA ALA A 137 -2.84 -7.51 -2.03
C ALA A 137 -3.19 -6.28 -1.17
N GLN A 138 -3.50 -5.14 -1.81
CA GLN A 138 -3.91 -3.90 -1.13
C GLN A 138 -5.22 -4.06 -0.35
N LEU A 139 -6.24 -4.70 -0.96
CA LEU A 139 -7.51 -4.98 -0.28
C LEU A 139 -7.29 -5.86 0.96
N LEU A 140 -6.45 -6.88 0.83
CA LEU A 140 -6.14 -7.81 1.90
C LEU A 140 -5.35 -7.15 3.03
N ASP A 141 -4.28 -6.41 2.74
CA ASP A 141 -3.50 -5.68 3.75
C ASP A 141 -4.38 -4.76 4.60
N HIS A 142 -5.23 -3.95 3.95
CA HIS A 142 -6.15 -3.06 4.64
C HIS A 142 -7.18 -3.82 5.48
N THR A 143 -7.77 -4.88 4.92
CA THR A 143 -8.75 -5.73 5.64
C THR A 143 -8.13 -6.35 6.89
N LEU A 144 -6.87 -6.77 6.83
CA LEU A 144 -6.16 -7.30 8.00
C LEU A 144 -5.89 -6.23 9.07
N GLY A 145 -5.57 -4.99 8.68
CA GLY A 145 -5.48 -3.87 9.62
C GLY A 145 -6.80 -3.62 10.37
N VAL A 146 -7.92 -3.70 9.65
CA VAL A 146 -9.27 -3.61 10.24
C VAL A 146 -9.56 -4.82 11.14
N ALA A 147 -9.21 -6.04 10.71
CA ALA A 147 -9.36 -7.26 11.51
C ALA A 147 -8.57 -7.21 12.82
N ASN A 148 -7.35 -6.68 12.79
CA ASN A 148 -6.52 -6.50 13.99
C ASN A 148 -7.18 -5.53 14.97
N THR A 149 -7.67 -4.41 14.45
CA THR A 149 -8.40 -3.41 15.25
C THR A 149 -9.64 -4.02 15.88
N TRP A 150 -10.41 -4.80 15.12
CA TRP A 150 -11.58 -5.55 15.62
C TRP A 150 -11.21 -6.57 16.71
N GLY A 151 -10.06 -7.23 16.55
CA GLY A 151 -9.47 -8.13 17.53
C GLY A 151 -8.88 -7.42 18.77
N GLY A 152 -8.85 -6.09 18.79
CA GLY A 152 -8.41 -5.29 19.94
C GLY A 152 -6.89 -5.01 19.98
N CYS A 153 -6.19 -5.16 18.87
CA CYS A 153 -4.77 -4.81 18.74
C CYS A 153 -4.53 -3.91 17.52
N ASN A 154 -3.37 -3.25 17.46
CA ASN A 154 -3.01 -2.43 16.30
C ASN A 154 -1.50 -2.44 16.10
N GLY A 155 -1.06 -2.31 14.86
CA GLY A 155 0.34 -2.22 14.51
C GLY A 155 0.50 -2.05 13.00
N PRO A 156 1.55 -1.36 12.53
CA PRO A 156 1.88 -1.34 11.11
C PRO A 156 2.23 -2.72 10.57
N THR A 157 1.95 -2.93 9.29
CA THR A 157 2.36 -4.12 8.53
C THR A 157 3.88 -4.24 8.55
N ALA A 158 4.39 -5.42 8.91
CA ALA A 158 5.80 -5.76 8.86
C ALA A 158 6.11 -6.73 7.72
N GLN A 159 5.19 -7.66 7.42
CA GLN A 159 5.30 -8.58 6.30
C GLN A 159 3.92 -8.99 5.78
N LEU A 160 3.81 -9.16 4.46
CA LEU A 160 2.61 -9.63 3.77
C LEU A 160 2.97 -10.79 2.83
N ASN A 161 2.51 -12.01 3.13
CA ASN A 161 2.72 -13.20 2.29
C ASN A 161 1.44 -13.51 1.51
N VAL A 162 1.36 -13.02 0.28
CA VAL A 162 0.17 -13.18 -0.58
C VAL A 162 0.36 -14.39 -1.52
N ARG A 163 -0.67 -15.24 -1.61
CA ARG A 163 -0.73 -16.40 -2.51
C ARG A 163 -1.92 -16.25 -3.46
N TYR A 164 -1.66 -16.38 -4.76
CA TYR A 164 -2.68 -16.30 -5.81
C TYR A 164 -3.01 -17.71 -6.29
N HIS A 165 -4.23 -18.17 -6.02
CA HIS A 165 -4.69 -19.54 -6.27
C HIS A 165 -5.46 -19.65 -7.57
N ARG A 166 -6.30 -18.66 -7.86
CA ARG A 166 -7.12 -18.57 -9.08
C ARG A 166 -7.17 -17.13 -9.59
N PRO A 167 -7.45 -16.92 -10.89
CA PRO A 167 -7.75 -15.58 -11.39
C PRO A 167 -8.91 -14.95 -10.60
N THR A 168 -8.75 -13.68 -10.22
CA THR A 168 -9.78 -12.92 -9.50
C THR A 168 -10.60 -12.12 -10.52
N PRO A 169 -11.85 -12.49 -10.84
CA PRO A 169 -12.62 -11.85 -11.90
C PRO A 169 -13.05 -10.42 -11.54
N LEU A 170 -13.14 -9.54 -12.54
CA LEU A 170 -13.82 -8.25 -12.45
C LEU A 170 -15.34 -8.41 -12.63
N PHE A 171 -16.10 -7.37 -12.28
CA PHE A 171 -17.55 -7.24 -12.53
C PHE A 171 -18.46 -8.25 -11.83
N VAL A 172 -17.91 -9.05 -10.93
CA VAL A 172 -18.69 -9.95 -10.06
C VAL A 172 -18.44 -9.62 -8.60
N PRO A 173 -19.37 -9.97 -7.69
CA PRO A 173 -19.15 -9.81 -6.26
C PRO A 173 -17.99 -10.68 -5.78
N LEU A 174 -17.08 -10.07 -5.02
CA LEU A 174 -15.95 -10.71 -4.36
C LEU A 174 -16.08 -10.49 -2.85
N THR A 175 -15.99 -11.57 -2.09
CA THR A 175 -15.96 -11.51 -0.62
C THR A 175 -14.50 -11.39 -0.18
N VAL A 176 -14.18 -10.30 0.51
CA VAL A 176 -12.87 -10.06 1.12
C VAL A 176 -13.03 -10.28 2.62
N SER A 177 -12.19 -11.12 3.22
CA SER A 177 -12.25 -11.42 4.65
C SER A 177 -10.88 -11.44 5.30
N GLY A 178 -10.87 -11.23 6.62
CA GLY A 178 -9.66 -11.25 7.44
C GLY A 178 -9.97 -11.62 8.87
N ARG A 179 -8.97 -12.13 9.60
CA ARG A 179 -9.05 -12.36 11.04
C ARG A 179 -7.67 -12.28 11.67
N LEU A 180 -7.64 -11.83 12.91
CA LEU A 180 -6.50 -12.04 13.79
C LEU A 180 -6.40 -13.53 14.14
N VAL A 181 -5.18 -14.07 14.12
CA VAL A 181 -4.90 -15.47 14.49
C VAL A 181 -4.23 -15.54 15.85
N SER A 182 -3.20 -14.73 16.07
CA SER A 182 -2.45 -14.74 17.32
C SER A 182 -1.75 -13.42 17.58
N GLN A 183 -1.43 -13.19 18.85
CA GLN A 183 -0.55 -12.11 19.28
C GLN A 183 0.47 -12.69 20.26
N ASP A 184 1.76 -12.60 19.91
CA ASP A 184 2.88 -13.00 20.76
C ASP A 184 3.76 -11.77 21.05
N GLY A 185 3.62 -11.21 22.25
CA GLY A 185 4.20 -9.92 22.59
C GLY A 185 3.72 -8.82 21.64
N ASN A 186 4.66 -8.21 20.91
CA ASN A 186 4.36 -7.18 19.93
C ASN A 186 4.13 -7.73 18.51
N LYS A 187 4.22 -9.04 18.29
CA LYS A 187 3.98 -9.65 16.98
C LYS A 187 2.51 -10.05 16.86
N ILE A 188 1.83 -9.52 15.86
CA ILE A 188 0.44 -9.84 15.55
C ILE A 188 0.42 -10.62 14.23
N THR A 189 -0.16 -11.81 14.24
CA THR A 189 -0.30 -12.65 13.04
C THR A 189 -1.76 -12.70 12.63
N SER A 190 -2.02 -12.45 11.35
CA SER A 190 -3.37 -12.35 10.80
C SER A 190 -3.45 -12.99 9.43
N VAL A 191 -4.61 -13.53 9.09
CA VAL A 191 -4.86 -14.21 7.82
C VAL A 191 -6.11 -13.68 7.16
N GLY A 192 -6.16 -13.72 5.83
CA GLY A 192 -7.28 -13.24 5.06
C GLY A 192 -7.37 -13.87 3.68
N ALA A 193 -8.48 -13.63 3.00
CA ALA A 193 -8.74 -14.23 1.70
C ALA A 193 -9.73 -13.40 0.86
N ILE A 194 -9.65 -13.61 -0.45
CA ILE A 194 -10.64 -13.16 -1.44
C ILE A 194 -11.28 -14.40 -2.07
N HIS A 195 -12.60 -14.45 -2.02
CA HIS A 195 -13.41 -15.49 -2.66
C HIS A 195 -14.37 -14.88 -3.68
N THR A 196 -14.71 -15.63 -4.71
CA THR A 196 -15.86 -15.34 -5.58
C THR A 196 -17.18 -15.65 -4.87
N ALA A 197 -18.29 -15.19 -5.44
CA ALA A 197 -19.63 -15.38 -4.87
C ALA A 197 -20.05 -16.86 -4.69
N ASP A 198 -19.48 -17.78 -5.47
CA ASP A 198 -19.65 -19.23 -5.35
C ASP A 198 -18.74 -19.89 -4.31
N GLY A 199 -17.87 -19.10 -3.64
CA GLY A 199 -16.99 -19.57 -2.57
C GLY A 199 -15.63 -20.08 -3.03
N GLU A 200 -15.26 -19.94 -4.31
CA GLU A 200 -13.94 -20.35 -4.78
C GLU A 200 -12.85 -19.39 -4.27
N LEU A 201 -11.76 -19.94 -3.73
CA LEU A 201 -10.63 -19.16 -3.24
C LEU A 201 -9.77 -18.64 -4.40
N CYS A 202 -9.68 -17.31 -4.51
CA CYS A 202 -8.83 -16.61 -5.48
C CYS A 202 -7.47 -16.25 -4.89
N VAL A 203 -7.45 -15.57 -3.74
CA VAL A 203 -6.22 -15.04 -3.13
C VAL A 203 -6.28 -15.28 -1.62
N SER A 204 -5.17 -15.68 -1.02
CA SER A 204 -5.03 -15.73 0.44
C SER A 204 -3.81 -14.94 0.89
N VAL A 205 -3.84 -14.49 2.13
CA VAL A 205 -2.72 -13.79 2.76
C VAL A 205 -2.48 -14.31 4.18
N GLU A 206 -1.21 -14.34 4.54
CA GLU A 206 -0.75 -14.39 5.94
C GLU A 206 0.16 -13.19 6.17
N ALA A 207 -0.06 -12.48 7.26
CA ALA A 207 0.62 -11.22 7.53
C ALA A 207 1.15 -11.17 8.96
N LEU A 208 2.27 -10.47 9.09
CA LEU A 208 2.85 -10.08 10.37
C LEU A 208 2.73 -8.57 10.51
N PHE A 209 2.20 -8.14 11.65
CA PHE A 209 2.18 -6.74 12.09
C PHE A 209 2.99 -6.62 13.38
N ILE A 210 3.54 -5.42 13.63
CA ILE A 210 4.29 -5.13 14.86
C ILE A 210 3.58 -4.04 15.64
N ASP A 211 3.08 -4.39 16.81
CA ASP A 211 2.56 -3.42 17.76
C ASP A 211 3.68 -2.48 18.23
N LYS A 212 3.56 -1.20 17.88
CA LYS A 212 4.50 -0.15 18.29
C LYS A 212 4.09 0.53 19.60
N THR A 213 2.97 0.14 20.21
CA THR A 213 2.62 0.54 21.57
C THR A 213 3.48 -0.25 22.55
N VAL A 214 4.79 0.08 22.59
CA VAL A 214 5.71 -0.47 23.59
C VAL A 214 5.10 -0.22 24.97
N ALA A 215 4.90 -1.29 25.75
CA ALA A 215 4.53 -1.17 27.15
C ALA A 215 5.58 -0.29 27.84
N ARG A 216 5.19 0.92 28.28
CA ARG A 216 6.09 1.77 29.06
C ARG A 216 6.47 1.00 30.32
N PRO A 217 7.77 0.81 30.62
CA PRO A 217 8.16 0.31 31.94
C PRO A 217 7.54 1.22 32.99
N ARG A 218 6.77 0.66 33.93
CA ARG A 218 6.32 1.42 35.10
C ARG A 218 7.59 1.86 35.84
N THR A 219 7.79 3.17 35.98
CA THR A 219 8.89 3.75 36.74
C THR A 219 8.73 3.41 38.22
N ALA A 220 9.25 2.24 38.60
CA ALA A 220 9.78 2.00 39.93
C ALA A 220 11.29 1.78 39.75
N GLY A 221 12.05 2.89 39.74
CA GLY A 221 13.50 2.89 39.95
C GLY A 221 14.39 2.52 38.76
N ALA A 222 14.21 3.12 37.57
CA ALA A 222 15.23 3.00 36.51
C ALA A 222 16.43 3.94 36.80
N PRO A 223 17.69 3.47 36.69
CA PRO A 223 18.86 4.34 36.85
C PRO A 223 18.95 5.29 35.66
N VAL A 224 19.37 6.54 35.94
CA VAL A 224 19.62 7.56 34.92
C VAL A 224 20.78 7.09 34.05
N LEU A 225 20.48 6.63 32.83
CA LEU A 225 21.49 6.38 31.81
C LEU A 225 21.97 7.74 31.28
N ARG A 226 23.14 8.18 31.75
CA ARG A 226 23.87 9.29 31.13
C ARG A 226 24.44 8.80 29.81
N TRP A 227 23.94 9.37 28.71
CA TRP A 227 24.61 9.26 27.42
C TRP A 227 25.89 10.08 27.46
N THR A 228 27.04 9.40 27.34
CA THR A 228 28.34 10.03 27.06
C THR A 228 28.62 9.83 25.57
N ALA A 229 28.85 10.92 24.85
CA ALA A 229 29.31 10.85 23.47
C ALA A 229 30.64 10.07 23.41
N PRO A 230 30.85 9.20 22.40
CA PRO A 230 32.16 8.58 22.19
C PRO A 230 33.20 9.64 21.80
N ASP A 231 34.44 9.45 22.23
CA ASP A 231 35.56 10.33 21.87
C ASP A 231 35.74 10.38 20.35
N PRO A 232 36.08 11.55 19.78
CA PRO A 232 36.40 11.65 18.37
C PRO A 232 37.64 10.79 18.05
N PRO A 233 37.70 10.14 16.87
CA PRO A 233 38.84 9.33 16.49
C PRO A 233 40.12 10.18 16.50
N GLY A 234 41.13 9.71 17.25
CA GLY A 234 42.43 10.37 17.37
C GLY A 234 43.06 10.62 16.02
N ARG A 235 43.62 11.82 15.82
CA ARG A 235 44.38 12.18 14.62
C ARG A 235 45.50 11.18 14.40
N VAL A 236 45.43 10.41 13.31
CA VAL A 236 46.55 9.60 12.83
C VAL A 236 47.64 10.57 12.38
N GLY A 237 48.77 10.54 13.08
CA GLY A 237 49.96 11.31 12.75
C GLY A 237 50.56 10.82 11.43
N ASP A 238 51.01 11.78 10.63
CA ASP A 238 51.74 11.62 9.37
C ASP A 238 53.12 10.98 9.61
N PRO A 239 53.47 9.86 8.95
CA PRO A 239 54.84 9.38 8.90
C PRO A 239 55.34 9.35 7.45
N MET A 240 55.97 10.43 7.01
CA MET A 240 56.94 10.38 5.93
C MET A 240 58.36 10.47 6.51
N ARG A 241 59.07 9.33 6.60
CA ARG A 241 60.48 9.11 6.20
C ARG A 241 61.11 7.91 6.92
N GLU A 242 62.06 7.30 6.21
CA GLU A 242 62.85 6.06 6.49
C GLU A 242 62.12 4.77 6.07
N GLY A 243 62.60 3.92 5.16
CA GLY A 243 63.83 3.86 4.39
C GLY A 243 64.20 2.38 4.16
N ASN A 244 64.23 1.95 2.88
CA ASN A 244 64.75 0.69 2.32
C ASN A 244 63.76 -0.52 2.17
N PRO A 245 63.98 -1.45 1.22
CA PRO A 245 63.90 -1.33 -0.24
C PRO A 245 62.78 -2.19 -0.88
N VAL A 246 62.45 -1.85 -2.13
CA VAL A 246 61.35 -2.42 -2.95
C VAL A 246 61.72 -3.80 -3.56
N PRO A 247 60.87 -4.83 -3.47
CA PRO A 247 61.03 -6.08 -4.21
C PRO A 247 60.62 -5.95 -5.69
N PRO A 248 61.19 -6.76 -6.62
CA PRO A 248 60.95 -6.61 -8.05
C PRO A 248 59.50 -6.98 -8.45
N ALA A 249 58.97 -6.25 -9.43
CA ALA A 249 57.62 -6.44 -9.95
C ALA A 249 57.48 -7.77 -10.74
N PRO A 250 56.35 -8.49 -10.61
CA PRO A 250 56.03 -9.60 -11.50
C PRO A 250 55.59 -9.11 -12.89
N ALA A 251 55.94 -9.88 -13.92
CA ALA A 251 55.74 -9.59 -15.33
C ALA A 251 54.26 -9.37 -15.70
N ALA A 252 54.02 -8.40 -16.58
CA ALA A 252 52.70 -8.06 -17.10
C ALA A 252 52.15 -9.19 -17.99
N VAL A 253 50.90 -9.57 -17.72
CA VAL A 253 50.08 -10.41 -18.60
C VAL A 253 49.42 -9.48 -19.63
N GLU A 254 49.71 -9.69 -20.92
CA GLU A 254 49.03 -8.99 -22.01
C GLU A 254 47.53 -9.36 -22.07
N PRO A 255 46.62 -8.40 -22.26
CA PRO A 255 45.22 -8.71 -22.55
C PRO A 255 45.03 -9.09 -24.03
N ASP A 256 44.31 -10.18 -24.22
CA ASP A 256 43.89 -10.75 -25.50
C ASP A 256 43.23 -9.72 -26.43
N ARG A 257 43.65 -9.73 -27.70
CA ARG A 257 43.13 -8.86 -28.75
C ARG A 257 41.89 -9.52 -29.38
N PRO A 258 40.75 -8.82 -29.54
CA PRO A 258 39.59 -9.39 -30.24
C PRO A 258 39.86 -9.53 -31.75
N PRO A 259 39.31 -10.56 -32.43
CA PRO A 259 39.52 -10.77 -33.85
C PRO A 259 38.79 -9.73 -34.71
N ALA A 260 39.41 -9.36 -35.84
CA ALA A 260 38.92 -8.39 -36.81
C ALA A 260 37.71 -8.90 -37.62
N PRO A 261 36.82 -8.01 -38.11
CA PRO A 261 35.72 -8.38 -39.00
C PRO A 261 36.26 -8.74 -40.40
N GLY A 262 35.98 -9.96 -40.84
CA GLY A 262 36.29 -10.46 -42.17
C GLY A 262 35.50 -9.75 -43.25
N GLY A 263 36.20 -9.20 -44.24
CA GLY A 263 35.61 -8.58 -45.42
C GLY A 263 35.01 -9.61 -46.38
N ALA A 264 33.74 -9.44 -46.72
CA ALA A 264 33.12 -10.10 -47.86
C ALA A 264 33.42 -9.30 -49.13
N ARG A 265 34.23 -9.88 -50.03
CA ARG A 265 34.41 -9.42 -51.40
C ARG A 265 33.19 -9.80 -52.23
N GLY A 266 32.68 -8.85 -53.01
CA GLY A 266 31.66 -9.09 -54.01
C GLY A 266 32.16 -9.97 -55.16
N SER A 267 31.23 -10.72 -55.75
CA SER A 267 31.35 -11.26 -57.10
C SER A 267 30.08 -10.92 -57.89
N ARG A 268 30.31 -10.61 -59.17
CA ARG A 268 29.45 -9.92 -60.14
C ARG A 268 28.22 -10.73 -60.59
N PRO A 269 27.21 -10.08 -61.21
CA PRO A 269 26.15 -10.77 -61.94
C PRO A 269 26.62 -11.15 -63.37
N SER A 270 26.19 -12.33 -63.84
CA SER A 270 26.18 -12.72 -65.25
C SER A 270 24.78 -13.19 -65.62
N THR A 271 24.33 -12.72 -66.78
CA THR A 271 23.02 -12.83 -67.42
C THR A 271 22.62 -14.24 -67.89
N ARG A 272 21.33 -14.56 -67.78
CA ARG A 272 20.45 -14.91 -68.90
C ARG A 272 18.99 -14.83 -68.48
#